data_AF-A0A6J4M2G9-F1
#
_entry.id   AF-A0A6J4M2G9-F1
#
_cell.length_a   1.000
_cell.length_b   1.000
_cell.length_c   1.000
_cell.angle_alpha   90.00
_cell.angle_beta   90.00
_cell.angle_gamma   90.00
#
_symmetry.space_group_name_H-M   'P 1'
#
loop_
_entity.id
_entity.type
_entity.pdbx_description
1 polymer ?
#
loop_
_entity_poly.entity_id
_entity_poly.type
_entity_poly.pdbx_seq_one_letter_code
_entity_poly.pdbx_strand_id
1 'polypeptide(L)'
;MSVANVAWAAEPLRRFVTDARVTLTLLLHPSGRVVGQHGFVRSVDVMSACALAAAINATSAELGKTLDGAPFRELYHAGAERQLFLAAVPRAPEPLLCLAVFDASSSLGIVRLYFEELSAELAAVAPAVTPRPIALPGGFELDLNRNLAALFGRG
;
A
#
# COMPACT_ATOMS: atom_id res chain seq x y z
N MET A 1 -10.60 16.28 -3.94
CA MET A 1 -9.43 15.54 -4.47
C MET A 1 -9.73 14.06 -4.31
N SER A 2 -10.12 13.38 -5.39
CA SER A 2 -10.42 11.95 -5.35
C SER A 2 -9.10 11.19 -5.21
N VAL A 3 -8.95 10.40 -4.15
CA VAL A 3 -7.91 9.38 -4.05
C VAL A 3 -8.04 8.53 -5.31
N ALA A 4 -6.96 8.36 -6.06
CA ALA A 4 -6.94 7.59 -7.28
C ALA A 4 -7.35 6.15 -6.94
N ASN A 5 -8.61 5.79 -7.18
CA ASN A 5 -9.04 4.41 -7.12
C ASN A 5 -8.46 3.75 -8.37
N VAL A 6 -7.32 3.06 -8.21
CA VAL A 6 -6.69 2.43 -9.36
C VAL A 6 -7.48 1.16 -9.69
N ALA A 7 -8.19 1.20 -10.82
CA ALA A 7 -9.25 0.24 -11.16
C ALA A 7 -8.84 -1.24 -11.05
N TRP A 8 -7.55 -1.57 -11.30
CA TRP A 8 -7.06 -2.94 -11.22
C TRP A 8 -7.09 -3.53 -9.80
N ALA A 9 -6.98 -2.70 -8.76
CA ALA A 9 -6.95 -3.17 -7.37
C ALA A 9 -8.36 -3.22 -6.74
N ALA A 10 -9.36 -2.60 -7.37
CA ALA A 10 -10.67 -2.40 -6.74
C ALA A 10 -11.40 -3.71 -6.43
N GLU A 11 -11.43 -4.65 -7.39
CA GLU A 11 -12.12 -5.93 -7.21
C GLU A 11 -11.41 -6.86 -6.22
N PRO A 12 -10.07 -7.08 -6.30
CA PRO A 12 -9.36 -7.88 -5.29
C PRO A 12 -9.53 -7.33 -3.86
N LEU A 13 -9.46 -6.01 -3.68
CA LEU A 13 -9.66 -5.39 -2.36
C LEU A 13 -11.10 -5.56 -1.86
N ARG A 14 -12.10 -5.51 -2.76
CA ARG A 14 -13.51 -5.76 -2.41
C ARG A 14 -13.73 -7.20 -1.94
N ARG A 15 -13.15 -8.17 -2.65
CA ARG A 15 -13.18 -9.58 -2.27
C ARG A 15 -12.54 -9.81 -0.92
N PHE A 16 -11.32 -9.32 -0.72
CA PHE A 16 -10.62 -9.39 0.56
C PHE A 16 -11.44 -8.83 1.72
N VAL A 17 -12.07 -7.65 1.55
CA VAL A 17 -12.97 -7.08 2.57
C VAL A 17 -14.13 -8.01 2.92
N THR A 18 -14.73 -8.64 1.91
CA THR A 18 -15.89 -9.52 2.08
C THR A 18 -15.48 -10.84 2.75
N ASP A 19 -14.47 -11.50 2.21
CA ASP A 19 -14.11 -12.87 2.56
C ASP A 19 -13.35 -12.90 3.89
N ALA A 20 -12.45 -11.94 4.09
CA ALA A 20 -11.72 -11.78 5.35
C ALA A 20 -12.52 -11.07 6.44
N ARG A 21 -13.72 -10.56 6.13
CA ARG A 21 -14.56 -9.75 7.04
C ARG A 21 -13.79 -8.59 7.69
N VAL A 22 -12.91 -7.96 6.93
CA VAL A 22 -12.20 -6.76 7.39
C VAL A 22 -13.09 -5.54 7.18
N THR A 23 -13.07 -4.60 8.11
CA THR A 23 -13.88 -3.37 8.04
C THR A 23 -13.31 -2.35 7.06
N LEU A 24 -11.98 -2.34 6.89
CA LEU A 24 -11.24 -1.44 6.02
C LEU A 24 -9.97 -2.14 5.53
N THR A 25 -9.63 -1.95 4.26
CA THR A 25 -8.29 -2.26 3.73
C THR A 25 -7.74 -1.07 2.94
N LEU A 26 -6.45 -0.79 3.11
CA LEU A 26 -5.69 0.21 2.37
C LEU A 26 -4.49 -0.47 1.71
N LEU A 27 -4.37 -0.30 0.41
CA LEU A 27 -3.19 -0.68 -0.36
C LEU A 27 -2.37 0.58 -0.64
N LEU A 28 -1.09 0.58 -0.30
CA LEU A 28 -0.24 1.77 -0.34
C LEU A 28 1.20 1.43 -0.75
N HIS A 29 1.92 2.42 -1.26
CA HIS A 29 3.36 2.32 -1.39
C HIS A 29 4.06 2.45 -0.03
N PRO A 30 5.29 1.93 0.13
CA PRO A 30 6.12 2.16 1.32
C PRO A 30 6.39 3.64 1.64
N SER A 31 6.17 4.55 0.68
CA SER A 31 6.24 6.00 0.89
C SER A 31 4.99 6.61 1.53
N GLY A 32 3.95 5.83 1.83
CA GLY A 32 2.68 6.32 2.40
C GLY A 32 1.66 6.77 1.35
N ARG A 33 1.99 6.69 0.05
CA ARG A 33 1.06 7.05 -1.03
C ARG A 33 0.03 5.94 -1.25
N VAL A 34 -1.26 6.30 -1.17
CA VAL A 34 -2.38 5.39 -1.40
C VAL A 34 -2.41 4.90 -2.86
N VAL A 35 -2.63 3.59 -3.03
CA VAL A 35 -2.88 2.91 -4.31
C VAL A 35 -4.35 2.53 -4.44
N GLY A 36 -4.97 2.04 -3.37
CA GLY A 36 -6.36 1.61 -3.39
C GLY A 36 -6.91 1.48 -1.98
N GLN A 37 -8.22 1.48 -1.87
CA GLN A 37 -8.91 1.27 -0.60
C GLN A 37 -10.26 0.60 -0.82
N HIS A 38 -10.70 -0.16 0.17
CA HIS A 38 -12.07 -0.68 0.20
C HIS A 38 -12.56 -0.83 1.64
N GLY A 39 -13.87 -0.72 1.86
CA GLY A 39 -14.51 -0.79 3.19
C GLY A 39 -14.90 0.56 3.76
N PHE A 40 -15.19 0.60 5.06
CA PHE A 40 -15.78 1.75 5.74
C PHE A 40 -14.73 2.80 6.14
N VAL A 41 -14.78 3.96 5.49
CA VAL A 41 -13.81 5.07 5.66
C VAL A 41 -14.36 6.29 6.40
N ARG A 42 -15.64 6.32 6.81
CA ARG A 42 -16.31 7.57 7.26
C ARG A 42 -15.71 8.23 8.52
N SER A 43 -14.80 7.56 9.24
CA SER A 43 -14.15 8.08 10.45
C SER A 43 -12.62 8.05 10.41
N VAL A 44 -12.00 7.65 9.29
CA VAL A 44 -10.55 7.48 9.19
C VAL A 44 -10.01 8.46 8.16
N ASP A 45 -9.08 9.32 8.56
CA ASP A 45 -8.25 10.04 7.60
C ASP A 45 -7.30 9.03 6.94
N VAL A 46 -7.67 8.62 5.73
CA VAL A 46 -6.95 7.64 4.92
C VAL A 46 -5.50 8.05 4.68
N MET A 47 -5.26 9.35 4.46
CA MET A 47 -3.91 9.84 4.18
C MET A 47 -3.02 9.72 5.42
N SER A 48 -3.55 10.14 6.58
CA SER A 48 -2.86 9.97 7.86
C SER A 48 -2.63 8.49 8.19
N ALA A 49 -3.63 7.63 7.98
CA ALA A 49 -3.50 6.19 8.20
C ALA A 49 -2.41 5.56 7.32
N CYS A 50 -2.32 5.95 6.05
CA CYS A 50 -1.28 5.45 5.16
C CYS A 50 0.12 5.96 5.53
N ALA A 51 0.25 7.23 5.91
CA ALA A 51 1.53 7.77 6.38
C ALA A 51 2.02 7.05 7.64
N LEU A 52 1.12 6.80 8.60
CA LEU A 52 1.44 6.06 9.83
C LEU A 52 1.79 4.59 9.53
N ALA A 53 1.03 3.92 8.66
CA ALA A 53 1.33 2.54 8.27
C ALA A 53 2.69 2.41 7.57
N ALA A 54 3.03 3.35 6.68
CA ALA A 54 4.35 3.40 6.06
C ALA A 54 5.47 3.62 7.08
N ALA A 55 5.27 4.51 8.06
CA ALA A 55 6.22 4.74 9.14
C ALA A 55 6.42 3.48 10.01
N ILE A 56 5.33 2.84 10.43
CA ILE A 56 5.37 1.58 11.20
C ILE A 56 6.18 0.53 10.44
N ASN A 57 5.88 0.32 9.15
CA ASN A 57 6.59 -0.64 8.31
C ASN A 57 8.09 -0.31 8.18
N ALA A 58 8.46 0.96 7.99
CA ALA A 58 9.86 1.37 7.88
C ALA A 58 10.62 1.11 9.20
N THR A 59 10.05 1.52 10.34
CA THR A 59 10.64 1.30 11.65
C THR A 59 10.77 -0.18 11.97
N SER A 60 9.72 -0.96 11.74
CA SER A 60 9.72 -2.40 12.00
C SER A 60 10.69 -3.16 11.09
N ALA A 61 10.87 -2.71 9.84
CA ALA A 61 11.83 -3.30 8.92
C ALA A 61 13.27 -3.14 9.44
N GLU A 62 13.63 -1.97 9.97
CA GLU A 62 14.94 -1.75 10.59
C GLU A 62 15.12 -2.56 11.88
N LEU A 63 14.06 -2.71 12.68
CA LEU A 63 14.09 -3.59 13.85
C LEU A 63 14.31 -5.06 13.45
N GLY A 64 13.56 -5.56 12.46
CA GLY A 64 13.74 -6.93 11.97
C GLY A 64 15.15 -7.17 11.43
N LYS A 65 15.70 -6.24 10.64
CA LYS A 65 17.10 -6.33 10.17
C LYS A 65 18.09 -6.40 11.34
N THR A 66 17.83 -5.64 12.40
CA THR A 66 18.68 -5.60 13.59
C THR A 66 18.63 -6.90 14.39
N LEU A 67 17.44 -7.50 14.52
CA LEU A 67 17.21 -8.67 15.37
C LEU A 67 17.42 -10.00 14.63
N ASP A 68 16.93 -10.08 13.40
CA ASP A 68 16.83 -11.32 12.62
C ASP A 68 17.63 -11.29 11.31
N GLY A 69 18.30 -10.17 11.00
CA GLY A 69 19.03 -9.98 9.74
C GLY A 69 18.13 -9.75 8.51
N ALA A 70 16.82 -9.68 8.70
CA ALA A 70 15.83 -9.48 7.63
C ALA A 70 14.60 -8.71 8.14
N PRO A 71 13.92 -7.91 7.29
CA PRO A 71 12.73 -7.18 7.72
C PRO A 71 11.58 -8.13 8.10
N PHE A 72 10.78 -7.74 9.08
CA PHE A 72 9.53 -8.45 9.40
C PHE A 72 8.60 -8.48 8.18
N ARG A 73 7.92 -9.60 7.99
CA ARG A 73 7.04 -9.82 6.82
C ARG A 73 5.63 -9.26 7.03
N GLU A 74 5.23 -9.16 8.29
CA GLU A 74 3.89 -8.85 8.73
C GLU A 74 3.92 -8.35 10.17
N LEU A 75 2.96 -7.50 10.50
CA LEU A 75 2.76 -6.93 11.82
C LEU A 75 1.29 -7.07 12.20
N TYR A 76 1.08 -7.30 13.49
CA TYR A 76 -0.24 -7.35 14.09
C TYR A 76 -0.26 -6.47 15.33
N HIS A 77 -1.21 -5.55 15.39
CA HIS A 77 -1.45 -4.73 16.57
C HIS A 77 -2.82 -5.06 17.14
N ALA A 78 -2.81 -5.57 18.37
CA ALA A 78 -4.04 -5.89 19.08
C ALA A 78 -4.60 -4.67 19.81
N GLY A 79 -5.79 -4.22 19.40
CA GLY A 79 -6.55 -3.21 20.12
C GLY A 79 -7.72 -3.82 20.89
N ALA A 80 -8.40 -2.99 21.70
CA ALA A 80 -9.55 -3.42 22.48
C ALA A 80 -10.76 -3.80 21.60
N GLU A 81 -11.09 -2.94 20.63
CA GLU A 81 -12.24 -3.12 19.74
C GLU A 81 -11.81 -3.48 18.31
N ARG A 82 -10.71 -2.89 17.85
CA ARG A 82 -10.19 -3.04 16.49
C ARG A 82 -8.78 -3.59 16.52
N GLN A 83 -8.52 -4.46 15.56
CA GLN A 83 -7.24 -5.10 15.31
C GLN A 83 -6.66 -4.53 14.00
N LEU A 84 -5.34 -4.39 13.94
CA LEU A 84 -4.64 -3.99 12.72
C LEU A 84 -3.73 -5.12 12.25
N PHE A 85 -3.80 -5.41 10.96
CA PHE A 85 -2.85 -6.26 10.26
C PHE A 85 -2.16 -5.43 9.18
N LEU A 86 -0.83 -5.44 9.16
CA LEU A 86 -0.02 -4.72 8.18
C LEU A 86 1.01 -5.69 7.58
N ALA A 87 0.99 -5.87 6.27
CA ALA A 87 1.90 -6.79 5.60
C ALA A 87 2.33 -6.28 4.23
N ALA A 88 3.50 -6.74 3.79
CA ALA A 88 4.00 -6.44 2.45
C ALA A 88 3.36 -7.37 1.42
N VAL A 89 2.77 -6.80 0.37
CA VAL A 89 2.35 -7.52 -0.84
C VAL A 89 3.56 -7.60 -1.78
N PRO A 90 4.11 -8.80 -2.05
CA PRO A 90 5.28 -8.95 -2.90
C PRO A 90 5.02 -8.40 -4.31
N ARG A 91 5.87 -7.49 -4.77
CA ARG A 91 5.83 -6.93 -6.12
C ARG A 91 7.21 -6.41 -6.52
N ALA A 92 7.54 -6.52 -7.80
CA ALA A 92 8.76 -5.94 -8.36
C ALA A 92 8.45 -4.58 -9.06
N PRO A 93 9.36 -3.59 -8.99
CA PRO A 93 10.63 -3.60 -8.27
C PRO A 93 10.49 -3.37 -6.76
N GLU A 94 9.35 -2.85 -6.31
CA GLU A 94 9.11 -2.51 -4.90
C GLU A 94 7.80 -3.13 -4.43
N PRO A 95 7.74 -3.65 -3.18
CA PRO A 95 6.52 -4.19 -2.62
C PRO A 95 5.49 -3.07 -2.37
N LEU A 96 4.22 -3.45 -2.37
CA LEU A 96 3.17 -2.62 -1.77
C LEU A 96 2.97 -3.04 -0.32
N LEU A 97 2.33 -2.19 0.48
CA LEU A 97 1.86 -2.53 1.81
C LEU A 97 0.34 -2.67 1.77
N CYS A 98 -0.19 -3.61 2.55
CA CYS A 98 -1.61 -3.74 2.82
C CYS A 98 -1.84 -3.53 4.31
N LEU A 99 -2.63 -2.52 4.65
CA LEU A 99 -3.19 -2.33 5.98
C LEU A 99 -4.62 -2.87 5.98
N ALA A 100 -4.95 -3.75 6.92
CA ALA A 100 -6.30 -4.24 7.15
C ALA A 100 -6.73 -3.94 8.59
N VAL A 101 -7.97 -3.50 8.75
CA VAL A 101 -8.60 -3.20 10.05
C VAL A 101 -9.80 -4.13 10.22
N PHE A 102 -9.88 -4.84 11.33
CA PHE A 102 -10.98 -5.75 11.62
C PHE A 102 -11.37 -5.74 13.09
N ASP A 103 -12.54 -6.27 13.39
CA ASP A 103 -13.08 -6.41 14.73
C ASP A 103 -13.35 -7.89 15.05
N ALA A 104 -14.12 -8.17 16.09
CA ALA A 104 -14.48 -9.51 16.52
C ALA A 104 -15.24 -10.35 15.47
N SER A 105 -15.69 -9.76 14.35
CA SER A 105 -16.30 -10.50 13.24
C SER A 105 -15.28 -11.30 12.39
N SER A 106 -13.99 -11.05 12.58
CA SER A 106 -12.87 -11.76 11.95
C SER A 106 -11.80 -12.17 12.96
N SER A 107 -10.78 -12.89 12.47
CA SER A 107 -9.61 -13.28 13.27
C SER A 107 -8.33 -13.10 12.46
N LEU A 108 -7.19 -12.96 13.14
CA LEU A 108 -5.89 -12.83 12.48
C LEU A 108 -5.62 -13.99 11.50
N GLY A 109 -6.00 -15.22 11.84
CA GLY A 109 -5.82 -16.37 10.94
C GLY A 109 -6.62 -16.26 9.63
N ILE A 110 -7.87 -15.81 9.72
CA ILE A 110 -8.73 -15.57 8.54
C ILE A 110 -8.15 -14.44 7.69
N VAL A 111 -7.73 -13.35 8.32
CA VAL A 111 -7.14 -12.19 7.62
C VAL A 111 -5.85 -12.59 6.89
N ARG A 112 -4.99 -13.40 7.52
CA ARG A 112 -3.77 -13.93 6.88
C ARG A 112 -4.08 -14.80 5.67
N LEU A 113 -5.02 -15.74 5.81
CA LEU A 113 -5.41 -16.64 4.71
C LEU A 113 -5.84 -15.84 3.47
N TYR A 114 -6.80 -14.93 3.64
CA TYR A 114 -7.30 -14.14 2.52
C TYR A 114 -6.33 -13.05 2.06
N PHE A 115 -5.34 -12.68 2.88
CA PHE A 115 -4.27 -11.79 2.44
C PHE A 115 -3.32 -12.48 1.45
N GLU A 116 -3.06 -13.78 1.63
CA GLU A 116 -2.30 -14.56 0.66
C GLU A 116 -3.04 -14.65 -0.68
N GLU A 117 -4.36 -14.89 -0.66
CA GLU A 117 -5.21 -14.89 -1.84
C GLU A 117 -5.24 -13.50 -2.52
N LEU A 118 -5.45 -12.44 -1.75
CA LEU A 118 -5.38 -11.06 -2.25
C LEU A 118 -4.03 -10.78 -2.92
N SER A 119 -2.93 -11.22 -2.32
CA SER A 119 -1.59 -11.00 -2.87
C SER A 119 -1.42 -11.69 -4.23
N ALA A 120 -1.93 -12.91 -4.38
CA ALA A 120 -1.93 -13.63 -5.64
C ALA A 120 -2.82 -12.96 -6.71
N GLU A 121 -4.02 -12.53 -6.33
CA GLU A 121 -4.93 -11.82 -7.24
C GLU A 121 -4.31 -10.50 -7.72
N LEU A 122 -3.78 -9.68 -6.80
CA LEU A 122 -3.10 -8.43 -7.14
C LEU A 122 -1.90 -8.65 -8.06
N ALA A 123 -1.12 -9.72 -7.85
CA ALA A 123 0.00 -10.05 -8.73
C ALA A 123 -0.45 -10.38 -10.16
N ALA A 124 -1.62 -11.01 -10.32
CA ALA A 124 -2.18 -11.37 -11.63
C ALA A 124 -2.75 -10.17 -12.41
N VAL A 125 -3.29 -9.17 -11.72
CA VAL A 125 -3.98 -8.02 -12.36
C VAL A 125 -3.18 -6.72 -12.36
N ALA A 126 -2.12 -6.63 -11.55
CA ALA A 126 -1.31 -5.42 -11.44
C ALA A 126 -0.59 -5.11 -12.77
N PRO A 127 -0.61 -3.84 -13.21
CA PRO A 127 0.14 -3.46 -14.40
C PRO A 127 1.65 -3.63 -14.16
N ALA A 128 2.40 -3.92 -15.22
CA ALA A 128 3.85 -3.93 -15.17
C ALA A 128 4.36 -2.58 -14.65
N VAL A 129 5.26 -2.60 -13.67
CA VAL A 129 5.91 -1.38 -13.21
C VAL A 129 6.97 -1.02 -14.24
N THR A 130 6.75 0.04 -15.01
CA THR A 130 7.80 0.58 -15.87
C THR A 130 8.78 1.36 -14.99
N PRO A 131 10.05 0.94 -14.89
CA PRO A 131 11.05 1.74 -14.18
C PRO A 131 11.09 3.12 -14.83
N ARG A 132 10.98 4.18 -14.03
CA ARG A 132 11.23 5.53 -14.55
C ARG A 132 12.71 5.56 -14.94
N PRO A 133 13.07 5.87 -16.21
CA PRO A 133 14.46 5.98 -16.60
C PRO A 133 15.16 6.97 -15.67
N ILE A 134 16.29 6.57 -15.09
CA ILE A 134 17.16 7.50 -14.37
C ILE A 134 17.64 8.50 -15.42
N ALA A 135 17.21 9.76 -15.30
CA ALA A 135 17.65 10.81 -16.20
C ALA A 135 19.16 11.01 -15.98
N LEU A 136 19.96 10.59 -16.96
CA LEU A 136 21.40 10.82 -16.95
C LEU A 136 21.66 12.34 -16.96
N PRO A 137 22.74 12.82 -16.32
CA PRO A 137 22.94 14.26 -16.06
C PRO A 137 22.83 15.16 -17.29
N GLY A 138 23.27 14.69 -18.47
CA GLY A 138 23.26 15.50 -19.69
C GLY A 138 21.89 15.69 -20.35
N GLY A 139 20.92 14.81 -20.08
CA GLY A 139 19.55 14.91 -20.63
C GLY A 139 18.55 15.54 -19.67
N PHE A 140 18.85 15.49 -18.36
CA PHE A 140 17.92 15.90 -17.31
C PHE A 140 17.54 17.38 -17.39
N GLU A 141 18.51 18.29 -17.51
CA GLU A 141 18.21 19.74 -17.57
C GLU A 141 17.37 20.10 -18.79
N LEU A 142 17.63 19.46 -19.93
CA LEU A 142 16.95 19.74 -21.19
C LEU A 142 15.53 19.18 -21.17
N ASP A 143 15.35 17.96 -20.64
CA ASP A 143 14.04 17.35 -20.42
C ASP A 143 13.24 18.11 -19.34
N LEU A 144 13.89 18.56 -18.27
CA LEU A 144 13.27 19.35 -17.19
C LEU A 144 12.78 20.69 -17.73
N ASN A 145 13.63 21.46 -18.41
CA ASN A 145 13.24 22.75 -18.99
C ASN A 145 12.13 22.58 -20.04
N ARG A 146 12.20 21.56 -20.90
CA ARG A 146 11.13 21.27 -21.88
C ARG A 146 9.79 21.01 -21.19
N ASN A 147 9.80 20.18 -20.15
CA ASN A 147 8.58 19.82 -19.42
C ASN A 147 8.05 21.01 -18.59
N LEU A 148 8.91 21.79 -17.93
CA LEU A 148 8.53 22.99 -17.19
C LEU A 148 7.93 24.05 -18.12
N ALA A 149 8.55 24.30 -19.28
CA ALA A 149 8.01 25.22 -20.28
C ALA A 149 6.65 24.74 -20.82
N ALA A 150 6.45 23.43 -21.01
CA ALA A 150 5.16 22.89 -21.43
C ALA A 150 4.06 23.04 -20.34
N LEU A 151 4.45 22.97 -19.06
CA LEU A 151 3.52 23.06 -17.93
C LEU A 151 3.19 24.51 -17.53
N PHE A 152 4.15 25.43 -17.64
CA PHE A 152 4.04 26.80 -17.11
C PHE A 152 4.17 27.90 -18.17
N GLY A 153 4.46 27.57 -19.44
CA GLY A 153 4.72 28.53 -20.53
C GLY A 153 3.48 29.13 -21.20
N ARG A 154 2.30 29.08 -20.57
CA ARG A 154 1.13 29.86 -21.00
C ARG A 154 0.97 31.05 -20.07
N GLY A 155 1.65 32.13 -20.43
CA GLY A 155 1.55 33.48 -19.87
C GLY A 155 2.15 34.45 -20.86
#